data_AF-A0A8J3R7W8-F1
#
_entry.id   AF-A0A8J3R7W8-F1
#
_cell.length_a   1.000
_cell.length_b   1.000
_cell.length_c   1.000
_cell.angle_alpha   90.00
_cell.angle_beta   90.00
_cell.angle_gamma   90.00
#
_symmetry.space_group_name_H-M   'P 1'
#
loop_
_entity.id
_entity.type
_entity.pdbx_description
1 polymer ?
#
loop_
_entity_poly.entity_id
_entity_poly.type
_entity_poly.pdbx_seq_one_letter_code
_entity_poly.pdbx_strand_id
1 'polypeptide(L)'
;MATDTRSRALAYIREGRAVIRAASYGGTAPLRVAAVAYGHTGRHEISLRDGEWSCTCPATGICPHIAAIGLVCGRPDLAARTPNPDTPRTNRTEEETP
;
A
#
# COMPACT_ATOMS: atom_id res chain seq x y z
N MET A 1 7.50 -20.46 3.96
CA MET A 1 6.76 -19.79 2.85
C MET A 1 6.67 -18.31 3.18
N ALA A 2 7.28 -17.44 2.37
CA ALA A 2 7.15 -15.99 2.55
C ALA A 2 5.74 -15.57 2.11
N THR A 3 4.91 -15.11 3.05
CA THR A 3 3.56 -14.61 2.73
C THR A 3 3.67 -13.29 1.98
N ASP A 4 3.01 -13.22 0.83
CA ASP A 4 2.91 -12.02 -0.01
C ASP A 4 2.29 -10.83 0.76
N THR A 5 2.82 -9.62 0.51
CA THR A 5 2.40 -8.37 1.16
C THR A 5 0.90 -8.14 1.03
N ARG A 6 0.34 -8.44 -0.15
CA ARG A 6 -1.10 -8.34 -0.42
C ARG A 6 -1.93 -9.22 0.52
N SER A 7 -1.54 -10.48 0.69
CA SER A 7 -2.28 -11.42 1.54
C SER A 7 -2.27 -10.97 2.99
N ARG A 8 -1.14 -10.46 3.49
CA ARG A 8 -1.04 -9.90 4.85
C ARG A 8 -1.86 -8.62 5.01
N ALA A 9 -1.83 -7.73 4.01
CA ALA A 9 -2.63 -6.51 4.02
C ALA A 9 -4.13 -6.82 4.12
N LEU A 10 -4.61 -7.78 3.32
CA LEU A 10 -6.00 -8.23 3.36
C LEU A 10 -6.38 -8.88 4.71
N ALA A 11 -5.46 -9.59 5.36
CA ALA A 11 -5.70 -10.13 6.71
C ALA A 11 -5.95 -9.01 7.72
N TYR A 12 -5.13 -7.96 7.73
CA TYR A 12 -5.34 -6.81 8.62
C TYR A 12 -6.70 -6.13 8.40
N ILE A 13 -7.16 -6.02 7.15
CA ILE A 13 -8.47 -5.44 6.84
C ILE A 13 -9.58 -6.36 7.36
N ARG A 14 -9.52 -7.66 7.05
CA ARG A 14 -10.56 -8.64 7.47
C ARG A 14 -10.68 -8.78 8.98
N GLU A 15 -9.56 -8.64 9.69
CA GLU A 15 -9.51 -8.71 11.16
C GLU A 15 -9.92 -7.38 11.83
N GLY A 16 -10.26 -6.34 11.07
CA GLY A 16 -10.59 -5.01 11.61
C GLY A 16 -9.41 -4.30 12.26
N ARG A 17 -8.18 -4.71 11.92
CA ARG A 17 -6.93 -4.21 12.53
C ARG A 17 -6.34 -3.02 11.78
N ALA A 18 -6.92 -2.60 10.67
CA ALA A 18 -6.54 -1.43 9.89
C ALA A 18 -7.58 -0.32 10.08
N VAL A 19 -7.19 0.80 10.71
CA VAL A 19 -8.10 1.88 11.11
C VAL A 19 -7.63 3.21 10.55
N ILE A 20 -8.46 3.85 9.72
CA ILE A 20 -8.23 5.23 9.26
C ILE A 20 -8.72 6.20 10.35
N ARG A 21 -7.86 7.13 10.76
CA ARG A 21 -8.22 8.21 11.69
C ARG A 21 -8.67 9.45 10.95
N ALA A 22 -7.96 9.80 9.88
CA ALA A 22 -8.31 10.89 9.00
C ALA A 22 -7.76 10.61 7.60
N ALA A 23 -8.52 11.00 6.58
CA ALA A 23 -8.07 10.97 5.19
C ALA A 23 -8.63 12.17 4.44
N SER A 24 -7.84 12.72 3.53
CA SER A 24 -8.24 13.75 2.58
C SER A 24 -7.88 13.30 1.18
N TYR A 25 -8.70 13.70 0.21
CA TYR A 25 -8.61 13.22 -1.17
C TYR A 25 -8.63 14.39 -2.15
N GLY A 26 -7.85 14.26 -3.21
CA GLY A 26 -7.92 15.09 -4.41
C GLY A 26 -8.46 14.21 -5.53
N GLY A 27 -9.78 14.19 -5.70
CA GLY A 27 -10.45 13.21 -6.55
C GLY A 27 -10.39 11.80 -5.93
N THR A 28 -9.93 10.80 -6.69
CA THR A 28 -9.82 9.40 -6.22
C THR A 28 -8.50 9.11 -5.51
N ALA A 29 -7.53 10.03 -5.55
CA ALA A 29 -6.22 9.84 -4.92
C ALA A 29 -6.20 10.45 -3.50
N PRO A 30 -5.69 9.72 -2.49
CA PRO A 30 -5.49 10.28 -1.17
C PRO A 30 -4.33 11.31 -1.21
N LEU A 31 -4.52 12.46 -0.56
CA LEU A 31 -3.51 13.53 -0.41
C LEU A 31 -2.83 13.47 0.95
N ARG A 32 -3.61 13.24 2.01
CA ARG A 32 -3.11 13.00 3.37
C ARG A 32 -3.91 11.89 4.01
N VAL A 33 -3.21 11.01 4.71
CA VAL A 33 -3.80 9.93 5.50
C VAL A 33 -3.11 9.88 6.85
N ALA A 34 -3.89 9.71 7.90
CA ALA A 34 -3.42 9.33 9.23
C ALA A 34 -4.19 8.08 9.65
N ALA A 35 -3.47 7.01 9.94
CA ALA A 35 -4.07 5.71 10.21
C ALA A 35 -3.24 4.92 11.22
N VAL A 36 -3.83 3.83 11.69
CA VAL A 36 -3.22 2.91 12.64
C VAL A 36 -3.49 1.49 12.18
N ALA A 37 -2.46 0.64 12.27
CA ALA A 37 -2.61 -0.81 12.17
C ALA A 37 -2.19 -1.49 13.47
N TYR A 38 -2.94 -2.50 13.89
CA TYR A 38 -2.60 -3.31 15.06
C TYR A 38 -1.94 -4.61 14.61
N GLY A 39 -0.61 -4.63 14.66
CA GLY A 39 0.22 -5.79 14.36
C GLY A 39 0.38 -6.73 15.55
N HIS A 40 1.03 -7.87 15.32
CA HIS A 40 1.37 -8.81 16.39
C HIS A 40 2.28 -8.20 17.46
N THR A 41 3.20 -7.34 17.04
CA THR A 41 4.18 -6.68 17.92
C THR A 41 3.70 -5.33 18.46
N GLY A 42 2.46 -4.92 18.17
CA GLY A 42 1.85 -3.73 18.73
C GLY A 42 1.20 -2.80 17.72
N ARG A 43 1.04 -1.54 18.12
CA ARG A 43 0.40 -0.48 17.33
C ARG A 43 1.41 0.15 16.37
N HIS A 44 1.07 0.21 15.09
CA HIS A 44 1.86 0.90 14.07
C HIS A 44 1.08 2.10 13.53
N GLU A 45 1.73 3.25 13.47
CA GLU A 45 1.16 4.46 12.88
C GLU A 45 1.54 4.52 11.41
N ILE A 46 0.56 4.83 10.57
CA ILE A 46 0.71 4.93 9.12
C ILE A 46 0.31 6.33 8.71
N SER A 47 1.12 6.96 7.86
CA SER A 47 0.78 8.26 7.32
C SER A 47 1.09 8.38 5.84
N LEU A 48 0.30 9.20 5.16
CA LEU A 48 0.60 9.74 3.84
C LEU A 48 0.78 11.24 4.01
N ARG A 49 1.98 11.75 3.71
CA ARG A 49 2.29 13.18 3.72
C ARG A 49 3.16 13.50 2.51
N ASP A 50 2.82 14.58 1.81
CA ASP A 50 3.60 15.10 0.69
C ASP A 50 3.90 14.03 -0.39
N GLY A 51 2.94 13.12 -0.61
CA GLY A 51 3.02 12.02 -1.58
C GLY A 51 3.74 10.76 -1.08
N GLU A 52 4.32 10.78 0.12
CA GLU A 52 5.09 9.67 0.67
C GLU A 52 4.33 8.92 1.77
N TRP A 53 4.33 7.59 1.66
CA TRP A 53 3.79 6.70 2.68
C TRP A 53 4.86 6.30 3.68
N SER A 54 4.52 6.39 4.96
CA SER A 54 5.39 5.97 6.05
C SER A 54 4.65 5.10 7.05
N CYS A 55 5.40 4.24 7.75
CA CYS A 55 4.91 3.39 8.81
C CYS A 55 5.96 3.25 9.91
N THR A 56 5.53 3.24 11.17
CA THR A 56 6.44 3.10 12.32
C THR A 56 6.91 1.66 12.58
N CYS A 57 6.54 0.70 11.72
CA CYS A 57 7.06 -0.67 11.81
C CYS A 57 8.53 -0.74 11.34
N PRO A 58 9.31 -1.73 11.76
CA PRO A 58 10.73 -1.83 11.40
C PRO A 58 11.00 -2.22 9.94
N ALA A 59 9.96 -2.53 9.15
CA ALA A 59 10.13 -2.84 7.74
C ALA A 59 10.44 -1.57 6.93
N THR A 60 11.36 -1.68 5.98
CA THR A 60 11.68 -0.60 5.03
C THR A 60 10.71 -0.63 3.84
N GLY A 61 10.40 0.56 3.31
CA GLY A 61 9.51 0.70 2.15
C GLY A 61 8.06 0.30 2.43
N ILE A 62 7.41 -0.33 1.44
CA ILE A 62 5.99 -0.68 1.52
C ILE A 62 5.80 -1.98 2.32
N CYS A 63 5.33 -1.81 3.55
CA CYS A 63 4.98 -2.93 4.43
C CYS A 63 3.49 -3.31 4.30
N PRO A 64 3.08 -4.49 4.80
CA PRO A 64 1.67 -4.90 4.80
C PRO A 64 0.71 -3.91 5.48
N HIS A 65 1.17 -3.12 6.45
CA HIS A 65 0.36 -2.09 7.09
C HIS A 65 0.05 -0.93 6.13
N ILE A 66 1.07 -0.44 5.41
CA ILE A 66 0.90 0.59 4.37
C ILE A 66 0.00 0.06 3.27
N ALA A 67 0.24 -1.16 2.80
CA ALA A 67 -0.57 -1.81 1.78
C ALA A 67 -2.04 -1.95 2.21
N ALA A 68 -2.31 -2.29 3.47
CA ALA A 68 -3.68 -2.39 4.00
C ALA A 68 -4.40 -1.04 3.97
N ILE A 69 -3.77 0.01 4.50
CA ILE A 69 -4.35 1.36 4.48
C ILE A 69 -4.49 1.88 3.05
N GLY A 70 -3.50 1.62 2.20
CA GLY A 70 -3.50 1.92 0.78
C GLY A 70 -4.73 1.34 0.07
N LEU A 71 -5.00 0.05 0.26
CA LEU A 71 -6.17 -0.61 -0.31
C LEU A 71 -7.48 0.05 0.13
N VAL A 72 -7.65 0.35 1.42
CA VAL A 72 -8.85 1.04 1.94
C VAL A 72 -8.96 2.45 1.36
N CYS A 73 -7.83 3.12 1.09
CA CYS A 73 -7.78 4.44 0.49
C CYS A 73 -7.85 4.44 -1.05
N GLY A 74 -8.14 3.32 -1.71
CA GLY A 74 -8.24 3.25 -3.17
C GLY A 74 -6.89 3.21 -3.90
N ARG A 75 -5.81 2.81 -3.22
CA ARG A 75 -4.45 2.63 -3.77
C ARG A 75 -4.06 1.14 -3.81
N PRO A 76 -4.61 0.34 -4.74
CA PRO A 76 -4.31 -1.09 -4.83
C PRO A 76 -2.89 -1.39 -5.28
N ASP A 77 -2.20 -0.42 -5.89
CA ASP A 77 -0.80 -0.47 -6.31
C ASP A 77 0.15 -0.66 -5.13
N LEU A 78 -0.17 -0.14 -3.95
CA LEU A 78 0.62 -0.34 -2.72
C LEU A 78 0.55 -1.78 -2.20
N ALA A 79 -0.43 -2.55 -2.67
CA ALA A 79 -0.54 -3.98 -2.39
C ALA A 79 -0.19 -4.82 -3.63
N ALA A 80 0.27 -4.20 -4.72
CA ALA A 80 0.88 -4.96 -5.80
C ALA A 80 2.20 -5.55 -5.29
N ARG A 81 2.53 -6.76 -5.74
CA ARG A 81 3.84 -7.35 -5.45
C ARG A 81 4.93 -6.35 -5.85
N THR A 82 5.98 -6.29 -5.05
CA THR A 82 7.24 -5.64 -5.44
C THR A 82 7.50 -5.97 -6.91
N PRO A 83 7.63 -4.98 -7.82
CA PRO A 83 8.07 -5.30 -9.17
C PRO A 83 9.41 -6.01 -9.00
N ASN A 84 9.49 -7.25 -9.52
CA ASN A 84 10.78 -7.91 -9.65
C ASN A 84 11.64 -6.99 -10.53
N PRO A 85 12.82 -6.51 -10.07
CA PRO A 85 13.70 -5.68 -10.89
C PRO A 85 14.09 -6.36 -12.22
N ASP A 86 13.92 -7.67 -12.34
CA ASP A 86 14.21 -8.45 -13.56
C ASP A 86 13.04 -8.57 -14.55
N THR A 87 11.95 -7.81 -14.40
CA THR A 87 10.88 -7.82 -15.43
C THR A 87 11.20 -6.78 -16.49
N PRO A 88 11.68 -7.14 -17.70
CA PRO A 88 11.86 -6.16 -18.76
C PRO A 88 10.51 -5.53 -19.09
N ARG A 89 10.49 -4.20 -19.08
CA ARG A 89 9.34 -3.39 -19.48
C ARG A 89 9.09 -3.68 -20.95
N THR A 90 8.10 -4.50 -21.27
CA THR A 90 7.69 -4.71 -22.66
C THR A 90 6.97 -3.46 -23.15
N ASN A 91 7.72 -2.54 -23.75
CA ASN A 91 7.15 -1.50 -24.59
C ASN A 91 6.58 -2.20 -25.84
N ARG A 92 5.27 -2.46 -25.86
CA ARG A 92 4.57 -2.67 -27.14
C ARG A 92 4.43 -1.31 -27.79
N THR A 93 5.33 -1.02 -28.72
CA THR A 93 5.11 -0.01 -29.75
C THR A 93 4.11 -0.63 -30.72
N GLU A 94 2.85 -0.19 -30.67
CA GLU A 94 1.90 -0.45 -31.74
C GLU A 94 2.29 0.47 -32.90
N GLU A 95 3.20 -0.01 -33.75
CA GLU A 95 3.34 0.46 -35.12
C GLU A 95 2.18 -0.16 -35.92
N GLU A 96 1.08 0.57 -36.03
CA GLU A 96 0.12 0.38 -37.13
C GLU A 96 0.33 1.52 -38.13
N THR A 97 0.88 1.16 -39.29
CA THR A 97 0.91 1.99 -40.50
C THR A 97 0.29 1.14 -41.62
N PRO A 98 -0.27 1.79 -42.66
CA PRO A 98 -1.68 1.87 -43.01
C PRO A 98 -2.22 0.70 -43.86
#